data_AF-A0A0H1R747-F1
#
_entry.id   AF-A0A0H1R747-F1
#
_cell.length_a   1.000
_cell.length_b   1.000
_cell.length_c   1.000
_cell.angle_alpha   90.00
_cell.angle_beta   90.00
_cell.angle_gamma   90.00
#
_symmetry.space_group_name_H-M   'P 1'
#
loop_
_entity.id
_entity.type
_entity.pdbx_description
1 polymer ?
#
loop_
_entity_poly.entity_id
_entity_poly.type
_entity_poly.pdbx_seq_one_letter_code
_entity_poly.pdbx_strand_id
1 'polypeptide(L)'
;MMVGRHPGWDFTLSVIKIATGNAWNRVAASLVVAGIAALTSILQYIIIGLFALGGTKIVIPDAPTWIGFALIGIGIGVLILGRVVPERTGAPQLSPTPNLHDVDLHQRFREKVTDDVLLFLREHDLGNTFPRKALDPLFDMDATWRGGRYEFSDPELQKSFQEVRSALRVFIGLALTYIHSHWNNPELATVMTDQDQRRGRSQSTLDNARKLNTAATDLCARIDDFERLAAVRLKTV
;
A
#
# COMPACT_ATOMS: atom_id res chain seq x y z
N MET A 1 -13.83 -48.86 -21.25
CA MET A 1 -12.37 -48.73 -21.09
C MET A 1 -12.09 -47.55 -20.17
N MET A 2 -11.82 -47.79 -18.89
CA MET A 2 -11.36 -46.77 -17.95
C MET A 2 -9.84 -46.72 -18.03
N VAL A 3 -9.28 -45.62 -18.53
CA VAL A 3 -7.83 -45.36 -18.53
C VAL A 3 -7.43 -45.05 -17.09
N GLY A 4 -6.69 -45.97 -16.47
CA GLY A 4 -6.15 -45.78 -15.13
C GLY A 4 -5.19 -44.58 -15.11
N ARG A 5 -5.59 -43.53 -14.39
CA ARG A 5 -4.76 -42.35 -14.15
C ARG A 5 -3.60 -42.76 -13.23
N HIS A 6 -2.40 -42.86 -13.78
CA HIS A 6 -1.21 -43.25 -13.02
C HIS A 6 -0.84 -42.14 -12.00
N PRO A 7 -0.78 -42.44 -10.70
CA PRO A 7 -0.57 -41.44 -9.64
C PRO A 7 0.77 -40.70 -9.70
N GLY A 8 1.76 -41.21 -10.44
CA GLY A 8 3.07 -40.56 -10.61
C GLY A 8 3.05 -39.30 -11.50
N TRP A 9 2.09 -39.20 -12.42
CA TRP A 9 2.02 -38.08 -13.37
C TRP A 9 1.48 -36.79 -12.75
N ASP A 10 0.57 -36.89 -11.78
CA ASP A 10 0.01 -35.72 -11.10
C ASP A 10 1.05 -35.05 -10.17
N PHE A 11 2.01 -35.82 -9.63
CA PHE A 11 3.11 -35.29 -8.83
C PHE A 11 4.12 -34.51 -9.66
N THR A 12 4.57 -35.05 -10.81
CA THR A 12 5.54 -34.38 -11.69
C THR A 12 4.97 -33.09 -12.28
N LEU A 13 3.71 -33.08 -12.70
CA LEU A 13 3.04 -31.88 -13.20
C LEU A 13 2.84 -30.82 -12.10
N SER A 14 2.61 -31.23 -10.85
CA SER A 14 2.51 -30.30 -9.72
C SER A 14 3.85 -29.62 -9.41
N VAL A 15 4.96 -30.35 -9.47
CA VAL A 15 6.31 -29.78 -9.28
C VAL A 15 6.66 -28.79 -10.39
N ILE A 16 6.34 -29.11 -11.65
CA ILE A 16 6.54 -28.21 -12.79
C ILE A 16 5.71 -26.94 -12.64
N LYS A 17 4.44 -27.06 -12.21
CA LYS A 17 3.54 -25.91 -12.03
C LYS A 17 3.99 -25.00 -10.89
N ILE A 18 4.59 -25.55 -9.83
CA ILE A 18 5.22 -24.79 -8.74
C ILE A 18 6.49 -24.08 -9.23
N ALA A 19 7.29 -24.74 -10.06
CA ALA A 19 8.51 -24.17 -10.64
C ALA A 19 8.23 -23.03 -11.65
N THR A 20 7.05 -22.98 -12.28
CA THR A 20 6.65 -21.86 -13.15
C THR A 20 6.10 -20.64 -12.41
N GLY A 21 6.00 -20.67 -11.08
CA GLY A 21 5.48 -19.57 -10.28
C GLY A 21 6.47 -18.41 -10.06
N ASN A 22 6.11 -17.57 -9.06
CA ASN A 22 6.91 -16.49 -8.48
C ASN A 22 8.40 -16.89 -8.26
N ALA A 23 9.33 -15.93 -8.39
CA ALA A 23 10.75 -16.07 -8.09
C ALA A 23 11.06 -16.84 -6.78
N TRP A 24 10.30 -16.62 -5.71
CA TRP A 24 10.45 -17.36 -4.46
C TRP A 24 10.13 -18.86 -4.59
N ASN A 25 9.10 -19.21 -5.36
CA ASN A 25 8.74 -20.60 -5.63
C ASN A 25 9.82 -21.28 -6.49
N ARG A 26 10.50 -20.54 -7.38
CA ARG A 26 11.61 -21.06 -8.20
C ARG A 26 12.85 -21.36 -7.37
N VAL A 27 13.21 -20.46 -6.46
CA VAL A 27 14.33 -20.66 -5.54
C VAL A 27 14.05 -21.86 -4.62
N ALA A 28 12.85 -21.91 -4.05
CA ALA A 28 12.47 -23.02 -3.19
C ALA A 28 12.40 -24.37 -3.92
N ALA A 29 11.82 -24.40 -5.12
CA ALA A 29 11.79 -25.62 -5.94
C ALA A 29 13.21 -26.09 -6.28
N SER A 30 14.11 -25.17 -6.64
CA SER A 30 15.52 -25.48 -6.90
C SER A 30 16.21 -26.10 -5.69
N LEU A 31 15.96 -25.56 -4.48
CA LEU A 31 16.52 -26.10 -3.23
C LEU A 31 15.99 -27.50 -2.90
N VAL A 32 14.69 -27.74 -3.11
CA VAL A 32 14.08 -29.06 -2.90
C VAL A 32 14.64 -30.08 -3.89
N VAL A 33 14.76 -29.72 -5.17
CA VAL A 33 15.33 -30.60 -6.21
C VAL A 33 16.79 -30.90 -5.92
N ALA A 34 17.58 -29.90 -5.52
CA ALA A 34 18.98 -30.08 -5.13
C ALA A 34 19.11 -31.02 -3.91
N GLY A 35 18.23 -30.88 -2.91
CA GLY A 35 18.19 -31.76 -1.75
C GLY A 35 17.84 -33.21 -2.11
N ILE A 36 16.86 -33.43 -2.99
CA ILE A 36 16.51 -34.77 -3.50
C ILE A 36 17.68 -35.38 -4.29
N ALA A 37 18.34 -34.58 -5.15
CA ALA A 37 19.48 -35.04 -5.94
C ALA A 37 20.70 -35.39 -5.06
N ALA A 38 20.89 -34.69 -3.94
CA ALA A 38 21.90 -35.02 -2.94
C ALA A 38 21.59 -36.32 -2.18
N LEU A 39 20.30 -36.57 -1.85
CA LEU A 39 19.88 -37.80 -1.16
C LEU A 39 19.91 -39.05 -2.03
N THR A 40 19.68 -38.90 -3.33
CA THR A 40 19.60 -40.01 -4.28
C THR A 40 20.93 -40.35 -4.94
N SER A 41 22.01 -39.64 -4.58
CA SER A 41 23.34 -39.73 -5.21
C SER A 41 23.35 -39.53 -6.74
N ILE A 42 22.24 -39.08 -7.33
CA ILE A 42 22.12 -38.84 -8.78
C ILE A 42 23.15 -37.81 -9.24
N LEU A 43 23.42 -36.80 -8.41
CA LEU A 43 24.43 -35.76 -8.65
C LEU A 43 25.84 -36.34 -8.76
N GLN A 44 26.17 -37.36 -7.95
CA GLN A 44 27.45 -38.05 -7.98
C GLN A 44 27.63 -38.78 -9.33
N TYR A 45 26.58 -39.46 -9.83
CA TYR A 45 26.63 -40.12 -11.13
C TYR A 45 26.74 -39.15 -12.31
N ILE A 46 26.07 -38.01 -12.27
CA ILE A 46 26.17 -36.98 -13.30
C ILE A 46 27.59 -36.38 -13.34
N ILE A 47 28.13 -36.03 -12.17
CA ILE A 47 29.48 -35.43 -12.07
C ILE A 47 30.55 -36.45 -12.48
N ILE A 48 30.46 -37.69 -11.99
CA ILE A 48 31.38 -38.77 -12.40
C ILE A 48 31.30 -39.00 -13.92
N GLY A 49 30.09 -38.99 -14.50
CA GLY A 49 29.90 -39.14 -15.95
C GLY A 49 30.54 -38.00 -16.76
N LEU A 50 30.41 -36.75 -16.30
CA LEU A 50 31.02 -35.58 -16.92
C LEU A 50 32.56 -35.60 -16.85
N PHE A 51 33.15 -36.02 -15.73
CA PHE A 51 34.60 -36.10 -15.57
C PHE A 51 35.22 -37.35 -16.21
N ALA A 52 34.45 -38.43 -16.35
CA ALA A 52 34.90 -39.63 -17.08
C ALA A 52 35.22 -39.33 -18.55
N LEU A 53 34.55 -38.32 -19.16
CA LEU A 53 34.87 -37.83 -20.51
C LEU A 53 36.22 -37.10 -20.57
N GLY A 54 36.73 -36.59 -19.45
CA GLY A 54 38.00 -35.86 -19.34
C GLY A 54 39.19 -36.70 -18.86
N GLY A 55 39.02 -38.01 -18.64
CA GLY A 55 40.09 -38.93 -18.25
C GLY A 55 40.59 -38.80 -16.80
N THR A 56 39.98 -37.96 -15.96
CA THR A 56 40.35 -37.78 -14.56
C THR A 56 39.44 -38.58 -13.63
N LYS A 57 40.03 -39.39 -12.74
CA LYS A 57 39.30 -40.11 -11.69
C LYS A 57 39.20 -39.23 -10.45
N ILE A 58 38.05 -38.61 -10.26
CA ILE A 58 37.74 -37.87 -9.03
C ILE A 58 36.88 -38.77 -8.15
N VAL A 59 37.38 -39.07 -6.94
CA VAL A 59 36.59 -39.73 -5.90
C VAL A 59 35.93 -38.63 -5.08
N ILE A 60 34.62 -38.45 -5.28
CA ILE A 60 33.84 -37.50 -4.49
C ILE A 60 33.38 -38.25 -3.23
N PRO A 61 33.77 -37.81 -2.02
CA PRO A 61 33.29 -38.42 -0.80
C PRO A 61 31.77 -38.26 -0.68
N ASP A 62 31.11 -39.28 -0.15
CA ASP A 62 29.65 -39.27 -0.02
C ASP A 62 29.22 -38.08 0.82
N ALA A 63 28.35 -37.24 0.26
CA ALA A 63 27.79 -36.11 0.96
C ALA A 63 26.98 -36.64 2.17
N PRO A 64 27.21 -36.11 3.38
CA PRO A 64 26.40 -36.47 4.52
C PRO A 64 24.90 -36.28 4.24
N THR A 65 24.09 -37.31 4.53
CA THR A 65 22.65 -37.33 4.22
C THR A 65 21.87 -36.17 4.84
N TRP A 66 22.36 -35.62 5.96
CA TRP A 66 21.76 -34.45 6.61
C TRP A 66 21.75 -33.20 5.71
N ILE A 67 22.70 -33.07 4.76
CA ILE A 67 22.74 -31.94 3.81
C ILE A 67 21.51 -31.96 2.90
N GLY A 68 21.12 -33.15 2.42
CA GLY A 68 19.95 -33.32 1.58
C GLY A 68 18.65 -32.97 2.32
N PHE A 69 18.49 -33.42 3.56
CA PHE A 69 17.35 -33.06 4.40
C PHE A 69 17.32 -31.57 4.76
N ALA A 70 18.47 -30.95 5.02
CA ALA A 70 18.57 -29.52 5.30
C ALA A 70 18.11 -28.67 4.11
N LEU A 71 18.54 -29.01 2.89
CA LEU A 71 18.13 -28.31 1.67
C LEU A 71 16.62 -28.42 1.41
N ILE A 72 16.04 -29.61 1.60
CA ILE A 72 14.60 -29.81 1.49
C ILE A 72 13.85 -28.99 2.55
N GLY A 73 14.31 -29.03 3.81
CA GLY A 73 13.72 -28.27 4.90
C GLY A 73 13.74 -26.76 4.66
N ILE A 74 14.87 -26.23 4.19
CA ILE A 74 15.00 -24.81 3.83
C ILE A 74 14.06 -24.47 2.67
N GLY A 75 14.01 -25.29 1.62
CA GLY A 75 13.12 -25.05 0.47
C GLY A 75 11.64 -25.05 0.87
N ILE A 76 11.20 -25.98 1.71
CA ILE A 76 9.82 -26.00 2.24
C ILE A 76 9.57 -24.77 3.12
N GLY A 77 10.53 -24.40 3.97
CA GLY A 77 10.45 -23.19 4.79
C GLY A 77 10.26 -21.92 3.97
N VAL A 78 11.02 -21.77 2.88
CA VAL A 78 10.89 -20.65 1.93
C VAL A 78 9.54 -20.65 1.21
N LEU A 79 8.99 -21.82 0.85
CA LEU A 79 7.64 -21.93 0.27
C LEU A 79 6.54 -21.48 1.24
N ILE A 80 6.64 -21.86 2.52
CA ILE A 80 5.69 -21.46 3.55
C ILE A 80 5.82 -19.96 3.82
N LEU A 81 7.04 -19.46 3.96
CA LEU A 81 7.30 -18.04 4.22
C LEU A 81 6.85 -17.16 3.05
N GLY A 82 7.06 -17.61 1.80
CA GLY A 82 6.61 -16.91 0.59
C GLY A 82 5.09 -16.82 0.43
N ARG A 83 4.30 -17.61 1.18
CA ARG A 83 2.84 -17.45 1.25
C ARG A 83 2.38 -16.46 2.33
N VAL A 84 3.19 -16.25 3.37
CA VAL A 84 2.86 -15.37 4.50
C VAL A 84 3.43 -13.96 4.30
N VAL A 85 4.51 -13.83 3.54
CA VAL A 85 5.11 -12.54 3.19
C VAL A 85 4.55 -12.09 1.84
N PRO A 86 3.59 -11.15 1.79
CA PRO A 86 3.19 -10.53 0.53
C PRO A 86 4.42 -9.87 -0.08
N GLU A 87 4.71 -10.20 -1.35
CA GLU A 87 5.82 -9.63 -2.10
C GLU A 87 5.78 -8.09 -2.05
N ARG A 88 6.72 -7.50 -1.32
CA ARG A 88 7.06 -6.08 -1.44
C ARG A 88 8.16 -5.85 -2.49
N THR A 89 8.31 -6.75 -3.46
CA THR A 89 9.42 -6.74 -4.42
C THR A 89 8.99 -6.78 -5.89
N GLY A 90 7.73 -6.46 -6.18
CA GLY A 90 7.41 -5.88 -7.46
C GLY A 90 7.78 -4.40 -7.41
N ALA A 91 8.91 -4.01 -8.00
CA ALA A 91 9.04 -2.62 -8.44
C ALA A 91 7.74 -2.28 -9.20
N PRO A 92 7.06 -1.17 -8.86
CA PRO A 92 5.78 -0.86 -9.48
C PRO A 92 6.02 -0.80 -10.98
N GLN A 93 5.47 -1.78 -11.70
CA GLN A 93 5.36 -1.68 -13.14
C GLN A 93 4.46 -0.47 -13.36
N LEU A 94 5.09 0.67 -13.64
CA LEU A 94 4.44 1.80 -14.28
C LEU A 94 3.85 1.20 -15.56
N SER A 95 2.58 0.82 -15.49
CA SER A 95 1.83 0.53 -16.70
C SER A 95 2.02 1.79 -17.56
N PRO A 96 2.56 1.67 -18.79
CA PRO A 96 2.95 2.83 -19.59
C PRO A 96 1.76 3.75 -19.93
N THR A 97 0.55 3.32 -19.61
CA THR A 97 -0.67 4.11 -19.65
C THR A 97 -1.29 4.15 -18.25
N PRO A 98 -1.51 5.33 -17.65
CA PRO A 98 -2.19 5.44 -16.37
C PRO A 98 -3.63 4.91 -16.48
N ASN A 99 -4.12 4.30 -15.41
CA ASN A 99 -5.49 3.79 -15.37
C ASN A 99 -6.49 4.95 -15.46
N LEU A 100 -7.41 4.90 -16.43
CA LEU A 100 -8.41 5.95 -16.66
C LEU A 100 -9.27 6.23 -15.43
N HIS A 101 -9.59 5.21 -14.63
CA HIS A 101 -10.33 5.36 -13.38
C HIS A 101 -9.55 6.19 -12.35
N ASP A 102 -8.24 5.96 -12.24
CA ASP A 102 -7.39 6.68 -11.29
C ASP A 102 -7.21 8.15 -11.71
N VAL A 103 -7.14 8.41 -13.02
CA VAL A 103 -7.11 9.77 -13.58
C VAL A 103 -8.45 10.49 -13.32
N ASP A 104 -9.59 9.87 -13.60
CA ASP A 104 -10.92 10.43 -13.30
C ASP A 104 -11.08 10.73 -11.81
N LEU A 105 -10.69 9.79 -10.96
CA LEU A 105 -10.81 9.95 -9.51
C LEU A 105 -9.92 11.08 -8.98
N HIS A 106 -8.69 11.22 -9.50
CA HIS A 106 -7.82 12.35 -9.17
C HIS A 106 -8.42 13.69 -9.62
N GLN A 107 -9.00 13.75 -10.82
CA GLN A 107 -9.68 14.96 -11.29
C GLN A 107 -10.85 15.33 -10.38
N ARG A 108 -11.70 14.38 -10.02
CA ARG A 108 -12.82 14.60 -9.09
C ARG A 108 -12.35 15.01 -7.69
N PHE A 109 -11.17 14.57 -7.28
CA PHE A 109 -10.54 15.01 -6.04
C PHE A 109 -10.13 16.48 -6.13
N ARG A 110 -9.49 16.90 -7.23
CA ARG A 110 -9.13 18.31 -7.50
C ARG A 110 -10.33 19.24 -7.58
N GLU A 111 -11.49 18.75 -8.01
CA GLU A 111 -12.74 19.51 -8.00
C GLU A 111 -13.24 19.80 -6.58
N LYS A 112 -12.95 18.94 -5.60
CA LYS A 112 -13.30 19.14 -4.19
C LYS A 112 -12.22 19.92 -3.44
N VAL A 113 -10.96 19.61 -3.70
CA VAL A 113 -9.80 20.23 -3.06
C VAL A 113 -9.16 21.21 -4.06
N THR A 114 -9.84 22.34 -4.23
CA THR A 114 -9.35 23.42 -5.11
C THR A 114 -8.19 24.17 -4.46
N ASP A 115 -7.47 24.96 -5.25
CA ASP A 115 -6.38 25.78 -4.74
C ASP A 115 -6.87 26.80 -3.70
N ASP A 116 -8.09 27.32 -3.84
CA ASP A 116 -8.71 28.21 -2.85
C ASP A 116 -8.95 27.52 -1.51
N VAL A 117 -9.38 26.25 -1.52
CA VAL A 117 -9.55 25.45 -0.30
C VAL A 117 -8.21 25.20 0.37
N LEU A 118 -7.17 24.85 -0.41
CA LEU A 118 -5.83 24.65 0.11
C LEU A 118 -5.22 25.94 0.67
N LEU A 119 -5.40 27.06 -0.02
CA LEU A 119 -4.96 28.37 0.44
C LEU A 119 -5.64 28.73 1.76
N PHE A 120 -6.96 28.53 1.86
CA PHE A 120 -7.70 28.74 3.08
C PHE A 120 -7.15 27.89 4.24
N LEU A 121 -6.97 26.58 4.04
CA LEU A 121 -6.46 25.69 5.09
C LEU A 121 -5.03 26.04 5.55
N ARG A 122 -4.21 26.60 4.66
CA ARG A 122 -2.81 26.96 4.96
C ARG A 122 -2.68 28.30 5.66
N GLU A 123 -3.43 29.30 5.21
CA GLU A 123 -3.22 30.69 5.62
C GLU A 123 -4.21 31.15 6.69
N HIS A 124 -5.38 30.52 6.76
CA HIS A 124 -6.40 30.94 7.72
C HIS A 124 -6.17 30.34 9.11
N ASP A 125 -6.03 31.20 10.12
CA ASP A 125 -6.12 30.79 11.51
C ASP A 125 -7.59 30.57 11.91
N LEU A 126 -7.98 29.30 12.08
CA LEU A 126 -9.32 28.84 12.46
C LEU A 126 -9.75 29.31 13.87
N GLY A 127 -8.87 29.99 14.61
CA GLY A 127 -9.22 30.78 15.79
C GLY A 127 -10.05 32.03 15.48
N ASN A 128 -10.05 32.47 14.22
CA ASN A 128 -10.81 33.62 13.75
C ASN A 128 -12.14 33.19 13.11
N THR A 129 -12.98 34.18 12.82
CA THR A 129 -14.24 33.97 12.11
C THR A 129 -13.97 33.84 10.62
N PHE A 130 -14.65 32.90 9.95
CA PHE A 130 -14.50 32.66 8.50
C PHE A 130 -15.84 32.31 7.83
N PRO A 131 -15.95 32.39 6.50
CA PRO A 131 -17.13 31.94 5.78
C PRO A 131 -17.34 30.43 5.97
N ARG A 132 -18.51 30.02 6.45
CA ARG A 132 -18.84 28.60 6.68
C ARG A 132 -18.60 27.74 5.43
N LYS A 133 -18.98 28.29 4.27
CA LYS A 133 -18.83 27.65 2.96
C LYS A 133 -17.40 27.26 2.58
N ALA A 134 -16.38 27.82 3.24
CA ALA A 134 -14.98 27.49 2.95
C ALA A 134 -14.65 26.01 3.22
N LEU A 135 -15.41 25.36 4.11
CA LEU A 135 -15.20 23.95 4.47
C LEU A 135 -16.19 22.98 3.78
N ASP A 136 -17.21 23.48 3.09
CA ASP A 136 -18.27 22.65 2.49
C ASP A 136 -17.74 21.56 1.55
N PRO A 137 -16.73 21.82 0.68
CA PRO A 137 -16.20 20.76 -0.19
C PRO A 137 -15.58 19.59 0.59
N LEU A 138 -14.97 19.88 1.74
CA LEU A 138 -14.34 18.88 2.60
C LEU A 138 -15.38 18.05 3.37
N PHE A 139 -16.44 18.70 3.87
CA PHE A 139 -17.58 18.01 4.49
C PHE A 139 -18.29 17.10 3.49
N ASP A 140 -18.55 17.59 2.27
CA ASP A 140 -19.18 16.81 1.20
C ASP A 140 -18.31 15.60 0.81
N MET A 141 -16.99 15.79 0.73
CA MET A 141 -16.06 14.71 0.43
C MET A 141 -16.07 13.62 1.51
N ASP A 142 -15.95 13.95 2.80
CA ASP A 142 -16.00 12.96 3.89
C ASP A 142 -17.35 12.23 3.95
N ALA A 143 -18.45 12.94 3.67
CA ALA A 143 -19.79 12.37 3.68
C ALA A 143 -20.02 11.39 2.51
N THR A 144 -19.66 11.78 1.28
CA THR A 144 -20.12 11.11 0.06
C THR A 144 -19.11 10.14 -0.55
N TRP A 145 -17.81 10.26 -0.26
CA TRP A 145 -16.77 9.42 -0.85
C TRP A 145 -16.67 8.07 -0.12
N ARG A 146 -17.60 7.17 -0.41
CA ARG A 146 -17.69 5.83 0.20
C ARG A 146 -17.74 4.72 -0.86
N GLY A 147 -17.07 3.60 -0.56
CA GLY A 147 -17.04 2.40 -1.41
C GLY A 147 -15.94 2.40 -2.48
N GLY A 148 -15.82 1.28 -3.19
CA GLY A 148 -14.71 0.99 -4.12
C GLY A 148 -14.57 1.93 -5.32
N ARG A 149 -15.62 2.68 -5.69
CA ARG A 149 -15.54 3.69 -6.77
C ARG A 149 -14.67 4.91 -6.41
N TYR A 150 -14.27 5.03 -5.16
CA TYR A 150 -13.36 6.07 -4.65
C TYR A 150 -12.04 5.47 -4.15
N GLU A 151 -11.68 4.32 -4.70
CA GLU A 151 -10.40 3.67 -4.44
C GLU A 151 -9.58 3.71 -5.74
N PHE A 152 -8.31 4.07 -5.60
CA PHE A 152 -7.34 4.00 -6.67
C PHE A 152 -6.94 2.55 -6.91
N SER A 153 -6.73 2.21 -8.17
CA SER A 153 -6.24 0.90 -8.60
C SER A 153 -4.74 0.77 -8.38
N ASP A 154 -3.97 1.86 -8.59
CA ASP A 154 -2.56 1.92 -8.21
C ASP A 154 -2.42 1.82 -6.67
N PRO A 155 -1.72 0.78 -6.15
CA PRO A 155 -1.63 0.56 -4.70
C PRO A 155 -0.90 1.67 -3.93
N GLU A 156 0.06 2.35 -4.55
CA GLU A 156 0.80 3.43 -3.89
C GLU A 156 -0.05 4.70 -3.82
N LEU A 157 -0.73 5.05 -4.91
CA LEU A 157 -1.71 6.15 -4.90
C LEU A 157 -2.82 5.87 -3.92
N GLN A 158 -3.35 4.64 -3.89
CA GLN A 158 -4.40 4.28 -2.95
C GLN A 158 -3.92 4.42 -1.51
N LYS A 159 -2.71 3.94 -1.20
CA LYS A 159 -2.15 4.08 0.14
C LYS A 159 -2.02 5.55 0.54
N SER A 160 -1.44 6.38 -0.33
CA SER A 160 -1.28 7.82 -0.06
C SER A 160 -2.63 8.52 0.08
N PHE A 161 -3.60 8.19 -0.77
CA PHE A 161 -4.95 8.74 -0.69
C PHE A 161 -5.67 8.35 0.62
N GLN A 162 -5.44 7.15 1.14
CA GLN A 162 -5.98 6.76 2.45
C GLN A 162 -5.40 7.60 3.60
N GLU A 163 -4.14 8.04 3.50
CA GLU A 163 -3.57 8.97 4.47
C GLU A 163 -4.27 10.34 4.43
N VAL A 164 -4.57 10.85 3.22
CA VAL A 164 -5.39 12.06 3.04
C VAL A 164 -6.76 11.89 3.68
N ARG A 165 -7.45 10.77 3.41
CA ARG A 165 -8.78 10.49 3.98
C ARG A 165 -8.76 10.39 5.50
N SER A 166 -7.71 9.79 6.07
CA SER A 166 -7.54 9.68 7.51
C SER A 166 -7.36 11.07 8.14
N ALA A 167 -6.47 11.89 7.59
CA ALA A 167 -6.25 13.26 8.06
C ALA A 167 -7.51 14.12 7.91
N LEU A 168 -8.23 13.99 6.78
CA LEU A 168 -9.50 14.69 6.55
C LEU A 168 -10.52 14.34 7.63
N ARG A 169 -10.70 13.05 7.94
CA ARG A 169 -11.68 12.62 8.94
C ARG A 169 -11.36 13.14 10.33
N VAL A 170 -10.08 13.22 10.69
CA VAL A 170 -9.63 13.86 11.94
C VAL A 170 -9.97 15.35 11.95
N PHE A 171 -9.63 16.07 10.87
CA PHE A 171 -9.94 17.49 10.74
C PHE A 171 -11.45 17.76 10.82
N ILE A 172 -12.27 17.02 10.06
CA ILE A 172 -13.72 17.15 10.04
C ILE A 172 -14.33 16.80 11.41
N GLY A 173 -13.82 15.77 12.10
CA GLY A 173 -14.26 15.44 13.45
C GLY A 173 -14.03 16.59 14.44
N LEU A 174 -12.87 17.25 14.38
CA LEU A 174 -12.58 18.44 15.18
C LEU A 174 -13.46 19.61 14.77
N ALA A 175 -13.66 19.83 13.46
CA ALA A 175 -14.49 20.91 12.94
C ALA A 175 -15.94 20.79 13.43
N LEU A 176 -16.54 19.60 13.33
CA LEU A 176 -17.90 19.35 13.83
C LEU A 176 -18.02 19.53 15.34
N THR A 177 -16.94 19.31 16.09
CA THR A 177 -16.93 19.41 17.55
C THR A 177 -16.78 20.85 18.02
N TYR A 178 -15.91 21.63 17.36
CA TYR A 178 -15.45 22.92 17.88
C TYR A 178 -15.85 24.13 17.03
N ILE A 179 -16.25 23.95 15.78
CA ILE A 179 -16.71 25.06 14.95
C ILE A 179 -18.22 25.22 15.09
N HIS A 180 -18.64 26.43 15.41
CA HIS A 180 -20.03 26.83 15.60
C HIS A 180 -20.42 27.89 14.58
N SER A 181 -21.73 28.05 14.35
CA SER A 181 -22.25 29.21 13.63
C SER A 181 -21.98 30.48 14.43
N HIS A 182 -21.59 31.56 13.77
CA HIS A 182 -21.45 32.86 14.41
C HIS A 182 -22.84 33.41 14.79
N TRP A 183 -23.01 33.93 16.01
CA TRP A 183 -24.34 34.26 16.54
C TRP A 183 -25.09 35.32 15.72
N ASN A 184 -24.36 36.29 15.14
CA ASN A 184 -24.94 37.40 14.38
C ASN A 184 -25.07 37.12 12.87
N ASN A 185 -24.36 36.12 12.35
CA ASN A 185 -24.37 35.82 10.92
C ASN A 185 -24.17 34.31 10.72
N PRO A 186 -25.23 33.54 10.40
CA PRO A 186 -25.15 32.09 10.27
C PRO A 186 -24.27 31.62 9.09
N GLU A 187 -23.97 32.50 8.14
CA GLU A 187 -23.05 32.24 7.02
C GLU A 187 -21.58 32.25 7.45
N LEU A 188 -21.30 32.73 8.66
CA LEU A 188 -19.98 32.73 9.25
C LEU A 188 -19.87 31.62 10.29
N ALA A 189 -18.68 31.05 10.38
CA ALA A 189 -18.32 30.03 11.33
C ALA A 189 -17.16 30.51 12.22
N THR A 190 -17.12 30.01 13.45
CA THR A 190 -16.10 30.38 14.43
C THR A 190 -15.93 29.30 15.48
N VAL A 191 -14.72 29.17 16.02
CA VAL A 191 -14.42 28.29 17.17
C VAL A 191 -14.81 28.92 18.52
N MET A 192 -15.18 30.21 18.52
CA MET A 192 -15.57 30.94 19.72
C MET A 192 -17.01 30.59 20.14
N THR A 193 -17.23 30.24 21.40
CA THR A 193 -18.59 30.09 21.93
C THR A 193 -19.31 31.44 21.99
N ASP A 194 -20.64 31.43 22.12
CA ASP A 194 -21.42 32.66 22.33
C ASP A 194 -20.91 33.48 23.53
N GLN A 195 -20.41 32.81 24.57
CA GLN A 195 -19.82 33.47 25.73
C GLN A 195 -18.47 34.11 25.39
N ASP A 196 -17.59 33.41 24.66
CA ASP A 196 -16.28 33.92 24.25
C ASP A 196 -16.43 35.12 23.31
N GLN A 197 -17.43 35.10 22.42
CA GLN A 197 -17.72 36.23 21.52
C GLN A 197 -18.14 37.49 22.27
N ARG A 198 -18.70 37.37 23.47
CA ARG A 198 -19.12 38.51 24.32
C ARG A 198 -18.07 38.96 25.32
N ARG A 199 -17.23 38.04 25.80
CA ARG A 199 -16.30 38.27 26.93
C ARG A 199 -14.82 38.19 26.56
N GLY A 200 -14.51 37.89 25.30
CA GLY A 200 -13.15 37.61 24.84
C GLY A 200 -12.83 36.11 24.87
N ARG A 201 -11.78 35.71 24.14
CA ARG A 201 -11.41 34.31 23.96
C ARG A 201 -10.94 33.67 25.26
N SER A 202 -11.58 32.56 25.66
CA SER A 202 -11.08 31.67 26.70
C SER A 202 -9.85 30.88 26.25
N GLN A 203 -9.10 30.36 27.23
CA GLN A 203 -7.98 29.46 26.96
C GLN A 203 -8.43 28.20 26.20
N SER A 204 -9.62 27.65 26.51
CA SER A 204 -10.19 26.52 25.77
C SER A 204 -10.41 26.84 24.30
N THR A 205 -10.83 28.07 23.96
CA THR A 205 -11.00 28.51 22.57
C THR A 205 -9.66 28.51 21.83
N LEU A 206 -8.61 29.05 22.47
CA LEU A 206 -7.26 29.06 21.91
C LEU A 206 -6.71 27.63 21.72
N ASP A 207 -7.00 26.72 22.65
CA ASP A 207 -6.59 25.32 22.54
C ASP A 207 -7.32 24.58 21.41
N ASN A 208 -8.63 24.84 21.25
CA ASN A 208 -9.42 24.27 20.17
C ASN A 208 -8.99 24.80 18.80
N ALA A 209 -8.74 26.11 18.69
CA ALA A 209 -8.17 26.72 17.49
C ALA A 209 -6.83 26.06 17.11
N ARG A 210 -5.94 25.86 18.09
CA ARG A 210 -4.65 25.18 17.86
C ARG A 210 -4.83 23.77 17.33
N LYS A 211 -5.71 22.96 17.93
CA LYS A 211 -6.00 21.60 17.44
C LYS A 211 -6.48 21.60 16.00
N LEU A 212 -7.40 22.51 15.66
CA LEU A 212 -7.93 22.66 14.30
C LEU A 212 -6.84 23.06 13.30
N ASN A 213 -6.02 24.07 13.62
CA ASN A 213 -4.93 24.52 12.75
C ASN A 213 -3.86 23.43 12.56
N THR A 214 -3.53 22.66 13.62
CA THR A 214 -2.62 21.52 13.51
C THR A 214 -3.19 20.44 12.59
N ALA A 215 -4.48 20.11 12.72
CA ALA A 215 -5.13 19.14 11.85
C ALA A 215 -5.24 19.62 10.39
N ALA A 216 -5.50 20.91 10.17
CA ALA A 216 -5.48 21.52 8.83
C ALA A 216 -4.08 21.45 8.20
N THR A 217 -3.03 21.70 9.00
CA THR A 217 -1.63 21.61 8.56
C THR A 217 -1.27 20.17 8.16
N ASP A 218 -1.60 19.17 8.99
CA ASP A 218 -1.36 17.76 8.65
C ASP A 218 -2.15 17.35 7.41
N LEU A 219 -3.42 17.73 7.30
CA LEU A 219 -4.24 17.48 6.11
C LEU A 219 -3.58 18.06 4.84
N CYS A 220 -3.13 19.33 4.87
CA CYS A 220 -2.43 19.94 3.75
C CYS A 220 -1.17 19.16 3.37
N ALA A 221 -0.37 18.74 4.34
CA ALA A 221 0.83 17.96 4.08
C ALA A 221 0.52 16.62 3.41
N ARG A 222 -0.52 15.90 3.86
CA ARG A 222 -0.96 14.65 3.20
C ARG A 222 -1.44 14.88 1.78
N ILE A 223 -2.17 15.97 1.54
CA ILE A 223 -2.62 16.33 0.19
C ILE A 223 -1.41 16.61 -0.71
N ASP A 224 -0.42 17.37 -0.23
CA ASP A 224 0.78 17.68 -1.00
C ASP A 224 1.60 16.44 -1.36
N ASP A 225 1.73 15.50 -0.43
CA ASP A 225 2.41 14.22 -0.68
C ASP A 225 1.64 13.36 -1.69
N PHE A 226 0.31 13.33 -1.59
CA PHE A 226 -0.55 12.64 -2.56
C PHE A 226 -0.44 13.26 -3.96
N GLU A 227 -0.52 14.59 -4.08
CA GLU A 227 -0.42 15.30 -5.36
C GLU A 227 0.96 15.09 -6.01
N ARG A 228 2.03 15.09 -5.22
CA ARG A 228 3.39 14.80 -5.70
C ARG A 228 3.48 13.39 -6.28
N LEU A 229 2.85 12.41 -5.63
CA LEU A 229 2.81 11.03 -6.12
C LEU A 229 1.92 10.90 -7.37
N ALA A 230 0.75 11.52 -7.37
CA ALA A 230 -0.17 11.56 -8.51
C ALA A 230 0.50 12.15 -9.75
N ALA A 231 1.26 13.25 -9.62
CA ALA A 231 1.99 13.87 -10.72
C ALA A 231 3.02 12.94 -11.39
N VAL A 232 3.57 11.97 -10.65
CA VAL A 232 4.51 10.97 -11.18
C VAL A 232 3.78 9.79 -11.81
N ARG A 233 2.74 9.30 -11.13
CA ARG A 233 2.04 8.04 -11.46
C ARG A 233 0.96 8.21 -12.54
N LEU A 234 0.31 9.37 -12.61
CA LEU A 234 -0.80 9.65 -13.52
C LEU A 234 -0.38 10.42 -14.77
N LYS A 235 0.91 10.69 -14.94
CA LYS A 235 1.42 11.44 -16.09
C LYS A 235 1.20 10.63 -17.37
N THR A 236 0.29 11.11 -18.21
CA THR A 236 0.06 10.57 -19.54
C THR A 236 1.27 10.93 -20.41
N VAL A 237 1.89 9.94 -21.04
CA VAL A 237 2.91 10.15 -22.10
C VAL A 237 2.21 10.67 -23.35
#